data_AF-A0A9W6KLS4-F1
#
_entry.id   AF-A0A9W6KLS4-F1
#
_cell.length_a   1.000
_cell.length_b   1.000
_cell.length_c   1.000
_cell.angle_alpha   90.00
_cell.angle_beta   90.00
_cell.angle_gamma   90.00
#
_symmetry.space_group_name_H-M   'P 1'
#
loop_
_entity.id
_entity.type
_entity.pdbx_description
1 polymer ?
#
loop_
_entity_poly.entity_id
_entity_poly.type
_entity_poly.pdbx_seq_one_letter_code
_entity_poly.pdbx_strand_id
1 'polypeptide(L)'
;MRRTISIVAAAALGAAIAVTNAVVVAAPAGAATISMRGADVSSLQRSLDLGAKYYNASGTAADPLDILKGIGLNYVRLRIWNNPVSGYNNLSKVLVQARAAKAKGLQLMIDFHYSDTWADPGKQYKPAAWSSHNIGALQSDVYNYTLSVCNALKSQGTTPDSVQIGNEINVGMLWNDGKVVNNDFTNLSLLLKQGYNATKACNSGTQVIIHTADADSDANARWFYDGIRAKGVPWDITGLSYYCMWHGTLANLSTVINDVRTRYGKPVILAETAYPFTAANADSEANAINGSAPCSGYPATWQGQASNFTAVQNTARTAGAIGVFYWEPTWYAIKGNGWAPENINGTGDQWDNMTLFDWTGHINPNVRWTP
;
A
#
# COMPACT_ATOMS: atom_id res chain seq x y z
N MET A 1 95.72 11.50 27.23
CA MET A 1 95.53 10.58 28.37
C MET A 1 94.39 9.64 28.05
N ARG A 2 94.61 8.34 28.25
CA ARG A 2 93.89 7.20 27.67
C ARG A 2 92.40 7.16 28.04
N ARG A 3 91.56 6.94 27.02
CA ARG A 3 90.13 6.62 27.13
C ARG A 3 89.96 5.12 27.32
N THR A 4 89.21 4.72 28.35
CA THR A 4 88.81 3.33 28.60
C THR A 4 87.35 3.16 28.20
N ILE A 5 87.09 2.13 27.41
CA ILE A 5 85.78 1.69 26.92
C ILE A 5 85.07 0.92 28.04
N SER A 6 83.76 1.08 28.17
CA SER A 6 82.90 0.10 28.85
C SER A 6 81.58 -0.03 28.09
N ILE A 7 81.27 -1.29 27.81
CA ILE A 7 80.18 -1.82 27.00
C ILE A 7 78.90 -1.80 27.84
N VAL A 8 77.79 -1.33 27.28
CA VAL A 8 76.45 -1.52 27.86
C VAL A 8 75.61 -2.30 26.86
N ALA A 9 75.18 -3.49 27.28
CA ALA A 9 74.35 -4.41 26.53
C ALA A 9 72.91 -3.86 26.42
N ALA A 10 72.38 -3.84 25.20
CA ALA A 10 70.98 -3.51 24.93
C ALA A 10 70.10 -4.74 25.15
N ALA A 11 69.20 -4.68 26.14
CA ALA A 11 68.12 -5.64 26.31
C ALA A 11 66.88 -5.14 25.54
N ALA A 12 66.47 -5.90 24.52
CA ALA A 12 65.26 -5.65 23.77
C ALA A 12 64.04 -6.15 24.58
N LEU A 13 63.17 -5.23 25.01
CA LEU A 13 61.80 -5.57 25.43
C LEU A 13 60.86 -5.36 24.24
N GLY A 14 60.39 -6.45 23.64
CA GLY A 14 59.27 -6.44 22.70
C GLY A 14 57.97 -6.21 23.46
N ALA A 15 57.31 -5.08 23.24
CA ALA A 15 55.95 -4.84 23.68
C ALA A 15 54.99 -5.46 22.64
N ALA A 16 54.34 -6.57 23.00
CA ALA A 16 53.22 -7.11 22.23
C ALA A 16 52.00 -6.20 22.45
N ILE A 17 51.63 -5.43 21.43
CA ILE A 17 50.37 -4.67 21.41
C ILE A 17 49.25 -5.66 21.08
N ALA A 18 48.47 -6.04 22.09
CA ALA A 18 47.22 -6.74 21.89
C ALA A 18 46.20 -5.76 21.29
N VAL A 19 45.99 -5.81 19.98
CA VAL A 19 44.88 -5.12 19.32
C VAL A 19 43.61 -5.89 19.64
N THR A 20 42.87 -5.45 20.66
CA THR A 20 41.50 -5.92 20.87
C THR A 20 40.62 -5.29 19.78
N ASN A 21 40.26 -6.10 18.78
CA ASN A 21 39.16 -5.76 17.87
C ASN A 21 37.87 -5.71 18.71
N ALA A 22 37.52 -4.54 19.22
CA ALA A 22 36.19 -4.30 19.74
C ALA A 22 35.22 -4.43 18.57
N VAL A 23 34.53 -5.57 18.50
CA VAL A 23 33.36 -5.73 17.65
C VAL A 23 32.36 -4.70 18.14
N VAL A 24 32.20 -3.61 17.39
CA VAL A 24 31.09 -2.68 17.60
C VAL A 24 29.84 -3.43 17.21
N VAL A 25 29.22 -4.09 18.18
CA VAL A 25 27.86 -4.60 18.04
C VAL A 25 26.99 -3.36 17.92
N ALA A 26 26.53 -3.06 16.71
CA ALA A 26 25.54 -2.03 16.50
C ALA A 26 24.37 -2.27 17.47
N ALA A 27 23.97 -1.24 18.21
CA ALA A 27 22.78 -1.31 19.04
C ALA A 27 21.60 -1.82 18.19
N PRO A 28 20.69 -2.64 18.74
CA PRO A 28 19.51 -3.06 18.01
C PRO A 28 18.83 -1.80 17.48
N ALA A 29 18.61 -1.75 16.16
CA ALA A 29 17.82 -0.68 15.56
C ALA A 29 16.52 -0.58 16.36
N GLY A 30 16.24 0.58 16.94
CA GLY A 30 14.94 0.81 17.59
C GLY A 30 13.86 0.39 16.61
N ALA A 31 12.85 -0.34 17.10
CA ALA A 31 11.78 -0.86 16.25
C ALA A 31 11.28 0.27 15.33
N ALA A 32 11.21 -0.01 14.02
CA ALA A 32 10.73 0.97 13.06
C ALA A 32 9.35 1.49 13.48
N THR A 33 9.00 2.71 13.10
CA THR A 33 7.67 3.26 13.36
C THR A 33 6.83 3.15 12.09
N ILE A 34 5.59 2.65 12.21
CA ILE A 34 4.54 2.76 11.20
C ILE A 34 4.08 4.21 11.15
N SER A 35 4.76 4.99 10.31
CA SER A 35 4.45 6.39 10.04
C SER A 35 3.23 6.59 9.14
N MET A 36 2.97 5.66 8.21
CA MET A 36 1.82 5.68 7.29
C MET A 36 0.74 4.71 7.79
N ARG A 37 -0.13 5.19 8.68
CA ARG A 37 -1.25 4.43 9.27
C ARG A 37 -2.49 4.71 8.44
N GLY A 38 -2.68 3.88 7.42
CA GLY A 38 -3.57 4.20 6.32
C GLY A 38 -4.81 3.34 6.20
N ALA A 39 -5.75 3.81 5.38
CA ALA A 39 -6.90 3.06 4.93
C ALA A 39 -7.27 3.48 3.52
N ASP A 40 -7.66 2.52 2.68
CA ASP A 40 -8.37 2.80 1.43
C ASP A 40 -9.85 2.97 1.73
N VAL A 41 -10.41 4.14 1.46
CA VAL A 41 -11.84 4.42 1.70
C VAL A 41 -12.57 4.82 0.43
N SER A 42 -12.15 4.31 -0.73
CA SER A 42 -12.62 4.90 -1.99
C SER A 42 -14.11 4.66 -2.27
N SER A 43 -14.71 3.60 -1.72
CA SER A 43 -16.16 3.37 -1.71
C SER A 43 -16.95 4.37 -0.86
N LEU A 44 -16.29 5.10 0.05
CA LEU A 44 -16.95 5.89 1.09
C LEU A 44 -17.87 6.95 0.49
N GLN A 45 -17.44 7.65 -0.56
CA GLN A 45 -18.30 8.65 -1.19
C GLN A 45 -19.61 8.06 -1.71
N ARG A 46 -19.57 6.84 -2.29
CA ARG A 46 -20.78 6.18 -2.77
C ARG A 46 -21.68 5.78 -1.59
N SER A 47 -21.09 5.24 -0.53
CA SER A 47 -21.80 4.90 0.70
C SER A 47 -22.55 6.11 1.26
N LEU A 48 -21.88 7.27 1.37
CA LEU A 48 -22.47 8.51 1.85
C LEU A 48 -23.56 9.07 0.91
N ASP A 49 -23.34 9.03 -0.41
CA ASP A 49 -24.33 9.45 -1.41
C ASP A 49 -25.61 8.60 -1.32
N LEU A 50 -25.51 7.37 -0.82
CA LEU A 50 -26.63 6.44 -0.58
C LEU A 50 -27.22 6.51 0.84
N GLY A 51 -26.73 7.44 1.68
CA GLY A 51 -27.26 7.66 3.02
C GLY A 51 -26.69 6.76 4.11
N ALA A 52 -25.51 6.17 3.90
CA ALA A 52 -24.78 5.46 4.94
C ALA A 52 -24.59 6.33 6.19
N LYS A 53 -24.61 5.69 7.36
CA LYS A 53 -24.37 6.34 8.64
C LYS A 53 -23.30 5.57 9.38
N TYR A 54 -22.42 6.29 10.05
CA TYR A 54 -21.30 5.70 10.77
C TYR A 54 -21.33 6.17 12.22
N TYR A 55 -20.95 5.26 13.12
CA TYR A 55 -21.01 5.44 14.56
C TYR A 55 -19.69 5.01 15.17
N ASN A 56 -19.21 5.80 16.12
CA ASN A 56 -18.02 5.46 16.90
C ASN A 56 -18.34 4.33 17.92
N ALA A 57 -17.34 3.92 18.69
CA ALA A 57 -17.48 2.86 19.68
C ALA A 57 -18.49 3.17 20.81
N SER A 58 -18.85 4.43 21.03
CA SER A 58 -19.89 4.83 21.99
C SER A 58 -21.29 4.93 21.36
N GLY A 59 -21.46 4.55 20.09
CA GLY A 59 -22.73 4.66 19.37
C GLY A 59 -23.07 6.09 18.91
N THR A 60 -22.11 7.02 18.95
CA THR A 60 -22.32 8.40 18.51
C THR A 60 -22.08 8.50 17.02
N ALA A 61 -23.06 9.04 16.29
CA ALA A 61 -22.94 9.31 14.86
C ALA A 61 -21.82 10.33 14.60
N ALA A 62 -20.93 10.02 13.68
CA ALA A 62 -19.83 10.91 13.29
C ALA A 62 -19.40 10.64 11.85
N ASP A 63 -18.61 11.56 11.30
CA ASP A 63 -17.95 11.37 10.01
C ASP A 63 -16.98 10.17 10.10
N PRO A 64 -17.05 9.20 9.18
CA PRO A 64 -16.21 8.00 9.24
C PRO A 64 -14.71 8.29 9.22
N LEU A 65 -14.26 9.36 8.56
CA LEU A 65 -12.84 9.74 8.60
C LEU A 65 -12.43 10.26 9.98
N ASP A 66 -13.32 10.94 10.70
CA ASP A 66 -13.06 11.36 12.08
C ASP A 66 -13.03 10.16 13.03
N ILE A 67 -13.91 9.18 12.82
CA ILE A 67 -13.92 7.91 13.58
C ILE A 67 -12.59 7.17 13.37
N LEU A 68 -12.19 6.95 12.11
CA LEU A 68 -10.93 6.27 11.77
C LEU A 68 -9.71 7.02 12.30
N LYS A 69 -9.69 8.37 12.19
CA LYS A 69 -8.64 9.21 12.77
C LYS A 69 -8.56 9.05 14.29
N GLY A 70 -9.71 9.00 14.97
CA GLY A 70 -9.80 8.78 16.42
C GLY A 70 -9.21 7.45 16.89
N ILE A 71 -9.08 6.46 16.00
CA ILE A 71 -8.46 5.17 16.27
C ILE A 71 -7.05 5.02 15.67
N GLY A 72 -6.42 6.14 15.27
CA GLY A 72 -4.99 6.22 14.95
C GLY A 72 -4.65 6.38 13.46
N LEU A 73 -5.65 6.38 12.57
CA LEU A 73 -5.47 6.63 11.14
C LEU A 73 -4.88 8.04 10.91
N ASN A 74 -3.88 8.14 10.04
CA ASN A 74 -3.33 9.43 9.58
C ASN A 74 -3.20 9.55 8.05
N TYR A 75 -3.54 8.50 7.30
CA TYR A 75 -3.37 8.45 5.85
C TYR A 75 -4.64 7.89 5.19
N VAL A 76 -5.05 8.49 4.08
CA VAL A 76 -6.14 7.98 3.22
C VAL A 76 -5.55 7.60 1.87
N ARG A 77 -5.86 6.38 1.42
CA ARG A 77 -5.62 5.91 0.05
C ARG A 77 -6.92 6.02 -0.73
N LEU A 78 -6.84 6.53 -1.95
CA LEU A 78 -7.96 6.61 -2.89
C LEU A 78 -7.56 6.01 -4.23
N ARG A 79 -8.24 4.95 -4.66
CA ARG A 79 -8.12 4.48 -6.03
C ARG A 79 -8.73 5.48 -7.00
N ILE A 80 -8.10 5.61 -8.17
CA ILE A 80 -8.62 6.37 -9.29
C ILE A 80 -8.64 5.53 -10.57
N TRP A 81 -9.82 5.46 -11.17
CA TRP A 81 -10.09 4.92 -12.50
C TRP A 81 -10.19 6.04 -13.51
N ASN A 82 -9.82 5.74 -14.76
CA ASN A 82 -9.76 6.69 -15.86
C ASN A 82 -11.16 7.22 -16.23
N ASN A 83 -12.06 6.32 -16.61
CA ASN A 83 -13.42 6.64 -17.00
C ASN A 83 -14.41 5.50 -16.62
N PRO A 84 -14.64 5.28 -15.32
CA PRO A 84 -15.52 4.22 -14.85
C PRO A 84 -17.00 4.51 -15.15
N VAL A 85 -17.69 3.51 -15.67
CA VAL A 85 -19.13 3.58 -16.02
C VAL A 85 -20.01 3.90 -14.79
N SER A 86 -19.57 3.50 -13.59
CA SER A 86 -20.28 3.79 -12.34
C SER A 86 -20.38 5.28 -12.01
N GLY A 87 -19.49 6.12 -12.57
CA GLY A 87 -19.34 7.52 -12.18
C GLY A 87 -18.65 7.74 -10.82
N TYR A 88 -18.11 6.69 -10.20
CA TYR A 88 -17.37 6.72 -8.94
C TYR A 88 -15.89 6.34 -9.11
N ASN A 89 -15.03 6.76 -8.18
CA ASN A 89 -13.57 6.61 -8.27
C ASN A 89 -12.94 7.27 -9.51
N ASN A 90 -13.63 8.23 -10.15
CA ASN A 90 -13.04 9.10 -11.17
C ASN A 90 -12.44 10.37 -10.53
N LEU A 91 -11.75 11.19 -11.31
CA LEU A 91 -11.14 12.44 -10.83
C LEU A 91 -12.12 13.34 -10.05
N SER A 92 -13.35 13.49 -10.53
CA SER A 92 -14.36 14.34 -9.87
C SER A 92 -14.65 13.84 -8.45
N LYS A 93 -14.87 12.53 -8.26
CA LYS A 93 -15.12 11.95 -6.95
C LYS A 93 -13.87 11.93 -6.06
N VAL A 94 -12.69 11.68 -6.64
CA VAL A 94 -11.41 11.76 -5.91
C VAL A 94 -11.16 13.17 -5.37
N LEU A 95 -11.46 14.22 -6.14
CA LEU A 95 -11.34 15.61 -5.69
C LEU A 95 -12.26 15.94 -4.51
N VAL A 96 -13.43 15.30 -4.39
CA VAL A 96 -14.32 15.49 -3.24
C VAL A 96 -13.73 14.81 -2.00
N GLN A 97 -13.33 13.54 -2.13
CA GLN A 97 -12.78 12.76 -1.02
C GLN A 97 -11.43 13.32 -0.53
N ALA A 98 -10.56 13.74 -1.45
CA ALA A 98 -9.28 14.37 -1.13
C ALA A 98 -9.46 15.65 -0.30
N ARG A 99 -10.45 16.49 -0.63
CA ARG A 99 -10.77 17.69 0.15
C ARG A 99 -11.23 17.34 1.55
N ALA A 100 -12.12 16.35 1.69
CA ALA A 100 -12.60 15.90 3.00
C ALA A 100 -11.44 15.35 3.87
N ALA A 101 -10.56 14.52 3.29
CA ALA A 101 -9.41 13.96 3.99
C ALA A 101 -8.41 15.05 4.44
N LYS A 102 -8.01 15.94 3.53
CA LYS A 102 -7.01 16.99 3.84
C LYS A 102 -7.56 18.05 4.79
N ALA A 103 -8.86 18.38 4.74
CA ALA A 103 -9.49 19.27 5.70
C ALA A 103 -9.44 18.72 7.14
N LYS A 104 -9.39 17.39 7.30
CA LYS A 104 -9.23 16.71 8.59
C LYS A 104 -7.76 16.50 8.97
N GLY A 105 -6.81 16.99 8.18
CA GLY A 105 -5.38 16.84 8.40
C GLY A 105 -4.83 15.44 8.13
N LEU A 106 -5.56 14.61 7.39
CA LEU A 106 -5.07 13.30 6.94
C LEU A 106 -4.16 13.49 5.71
N GLN A 107 -3.13 12.65 5.62
CA GLN A 107 -2.29 12.55 4.42
C GLN A 107 -3.04 11.80 3.31
N LEU A 108 -2.64 12.02 2.07
CA LEU A 108 -3.35 11.52 0.89
C LEU A 108 -2.45 10.74 -0.05
N MET A 109 -2.86 9.50 -0.35
CA MET A 109 -2.30 8.64 -1.38
C MET A 109 -3.31 8.49 -2.52
N ILE A 110 -2.88 8.77 -3.76
CA ILE A 110 -3.68 8.45 -4.94
C ILE A 110 -3.14 7.20 -5.60
N ASP A 111 -3.98 6.19 -5.74
CA ASP A 111 -3.67 4.94 -6.41
C ASP A 111 -4.22 4.92 -7.84
N PHE A 112 -3.32 5.10 -8.81
CA PHE A 112 -3.66 5.07 -10.22
C PHE A 112 -3.75 3.63 -10.71
N HIS A 113 -4.96 3.16 -10.96
CA HIS A 113 -5.16 1.84 -11.57
C HIS A 113 -4.78 1.81 -13.06
N TYR A 114 -4.81 2.97 -13.74
CA TYR A 114 -4.67 3.07 -15.20
C TYR A 114 -5.63 2.12 -15.95
N SER A 115 -6.88 2.09 -15.51
CA SER A 115 -7.97 1.27 -16.04
C SER A 115 -9.29 2.00 -15.80
N ASP A 116 -10.34 1.64 -16.54
CA ASP A 116 -11.71 2.13 -16.28
C ASP A 116 -12.42 1.32 -15.17
N THR A 117 -11.79 0.23 -14.71
CA THR A 117 -12.33 -0.71 -13.74
C THR A 117 -11.20 -1.28 -12.88
N TRP A 118 -11.50 -2.31 -12.09
CA TRP A 118 -10.52 -3.01 -11.25
C TRP A 118 -9.23 -3.37 -12.01
N ALA A 119 -8.09 -3.17 -11.33
CA ALA A 119 -6.77 -3.60 -11.78
C ALA A 119 -6.19 -4.46 -10.66
N ASP A 120 -5.82 -5.69 -10.98
CA ASP A 120 -5.39 -6.76 -10.07
C ASP A 120 -4.39 -7.69 -10.81
N PRO A 121 -3.79 -8.71 -10.19
CA PRO A 121 -2.83 -9.59 -10.86
C PRO A 121 -3.38 -10.34 -12.08
N GLY A 122 -4.71 -10.51 -12.17
CA GLY A 122 -5.40 -11.14 -13.29
C GLY A 122 -5.96 -10.17 -14.32
N LYS A 123 -6.10 -8.88 -13.99
CA LYS A 123 -6.76 -7.86 -14.82
C LYS A 123 -5.96 -6.57 -14.84
N GLN A 124 -5.50 -6.15 -16.01
CA GLN A 124 -4.77 -4.89 -16.20
C GLN A 124 -5.22 -4.22 -17.51
N TYR A 125 -6.53 -4.09 -17.70
CA TYR A 125 -7.10 -3.61 -18.96
C TYR A 125 -6.72 -2.17 -19.26
N LYS A 126 -6.47 -1.86 -20.53
CA LYS A 126 -6.38 -0.47 -20.98
C LYS A 126 -7.74 0.21 -20.80
N PRO A 127 -7.77 1.48 -20.36
CA PRO A 127 -8.97 2.32 -20.48
C PRO A 127 -9.48 2.31 -21.93
N ALA A 128 -10.79 2.43 -22.12
CA ALA A 128 -11.42 2.39 -23.45
C ALA A 128 -10.82 3.45 -24.38
N ALA A 129 -10.51 4.64 -23.85
CA ALA A 129 -9.88 5.73 -24.57
C ALA A 129 -8.46 5.39 -25.10
N TRP A 130 -7.79 4.39 -24.53
CA TRP A 130 -6.42 3.96 -24.88
C TRP A 130 -6.39 2.58 -25.54
N SER A 131 -7.56 2.01 -25.87
CA SER A 131 -7.69 0.63 -26.36
C SER A 131 -6.85 0.35 -27.61
N SER A 132 -6.76 1.31 -28.54
CA SER A 132 -5.97 1.22 -29.78
C SER A 132 -4.54 1.75 -29.65
N HIS A 133 -4.17 2.32 -28.50
CA HIS A 133 -2.86 2.94 -28.31
C HIS A 133 -1.79 1.86 -28.12
N ASN A 134 -0.65 2.03 -28.80
CA ASN A 134 0.54 1.21 -28.64
C ASN A 134 1.45 1.76 -27.53
N ILE A 135 2.54 1.07 -27.21
CA ILE A 135 3.47 1.51 -26.16
C ILE A 135 4.03 2.94 -26.31
N GLY A 136 4.14 3.45 -27.54
CA GLY A 136 4.58 4.83 -27.78
C GLY A 136 3.55 5.86 -27.32
N ALA A 137 2.28 5.63 -27.68
CA ALA A 137 1.16 6.48 -27.24
C ALA A 137 0.91 6.34 -25.72
N LEU A 138 0.92 5.11 -25.19
CA LEU A 138 0.63 4.82 -23.78
C LEU A 138 1.61 5.50 -22.81
N GLN A 139 2.86 5.73 -23.21
CA GLN A 139 3.78 6.53 -22.42
C GLN A 139 3.28 7.96 -22.21
N SER A 140 2.79 8.59 -23.28
CA SER A 140 2.21 9.94 -23.21
C SER A 140 0.91 9.94 -22.41
N ASP A 141 0.09 8.90 -22.58
CA ASP A 141 -1.16 8.75 -21.82
C ASP A 141 -0.92 8.66 -20.32
N VAL A 142 0.00 7.79 -19.88
CA VAL A 142 0.36 7.65 -18.46
C VAL A 142 0.92 8.95 -17.91
N TYR A 143 1.83 9.61 -18.63
CA TYR A 143 2.38 10.89 -18.19
C TYR A 143 1.29 11.95 -18.02
N ASN A 144 0.50 12.18 -19.08
CA ASN A 144 -0.50 13.24 -19.13
C ASN A 144 -1.64 13.00 -18.13
N TYR A 145 -2.10 11.75 -17.99
CA TYR A 145 -3.15 11.42 -17.05
C TYR A 145 -2.68 11.63 -15.60
N THR A 146 -1.51 11.12 -15.25
CA THR A 146 -0.94 11.29 -13.90
C THR A 146 -0.71 12.76 -13.57
N LEU A 147 -0.15 13.53 -14.51
CA LEU A 147 0.11 14.96 -14.34
C LEU A 147 -1.19 15.75 -14.20
N SER A 148 -2.22 15.44 -14.99
CA SER A 148 -3.50 16.16 -14.94
C SER A 148 -4.23 15.94 -13.62
N VAL A 149 -4.29 14.70 -13.13
CA VAL A 149 -4.89 14.37 -11.83
C VAL A 149 -4.13 15.04 -10.69
N CYS A 150 -2.79 14.95 -10.69
CA CYS A 150 -1.97 15.58 -9.66
C CYS A 150 -2.10 17.11 -9.68
N ASN A 151 -2.11 17.74 -10.85
CA ASN A 151 -2.31 19.18 -10.98
C ASN A 151 -3.70 19.62 -10.53
N ALA A 152 -4.75 18.84 -10.82
CA ALA A 152 -6.09 19.13 -10.32
C ALA A 152 -6.13 19.13 -8.78
N LEU A 153 -5.55 18.11 -8.15
CA LEU A 153 -5.42 18.03 -6.68
C LEU A 153 -4.57 19.18 -6.12
N LYS A 154 -3.43 19.48 -6.74
CA LYS A 154 -2.57 20.61 -6.36
C LYS A 154 -3.30 21.95 -6.46
N SER A 155 -4.05 22.18 -7.53
CA SER A 155 -4.85 23.41 -7.71
C SER A 155 -5.95 23.55 -6.66
N GLN A 156 -6.45 22.43 -6.14
CA GLN A 156 -7.44 22.38 -5.06
C GLN A 156 -6.80 22.58 -3.67
N GLY A 157 -5.46 22.60 -3.56
CA GLY A 157 -4.76 22.64 -2.28
C GLY A 157 -4.67 21.28 -1.59
N THR A 158 -4.91 20.18 -2.31
CA THR A 158 -4.92 18.80 -1.81
C THR A 158 -3.83 17.97 -2.47
N THR A 159 -2.65 18.55 -2.74
CA THR A 159 -1.51 17.85 -3.33
C THR A 159 -1.26 16.51 -2.64
N PRO A 160 -1.15 15.40 -3.39
CA PRO A 160 -0.89 14.08 -2.80
C PRO A 160 0.43 14.05 -2.05
N ASP A 161 0.42 13.42 -0.87
CA ASP A 161 1.62 13.11 -0.10
C ASP A 161 2.37 11.93 -0.76
N SER A 162 1.63 11.00 -1.35
CA SER A 162 2.17 9.92 -2.19
C SER A 162 1.23 9.59 -3.35
N VAL A 163 1.77 8.90 -4.35
CA VAL A 163 1.00 8.27 -5.43
C VAL A 163 1.49 6.86 -5.67
N GLN A 164 0.60 5.98 -6.08
CA GLN A 164 0.91 4.63 -6.52
C GLN A 164 0.69 4.54 -8.03
N ILE A 165 1.70 4.07 -8.75
CA ILE A 165 1.70 3.99 -10.22
C ILE A 165 1.38 2.54 -10.62
N GLY A 166 0.09 2.29 -10.86
CA GLY A 166 -0.45 0.95 -11.10
C GLY A 166 -0.84 0.26 -9.79
N ASN A 167 -1.92 -0.53 -9.82
CA ASN A 167 -2.34 -1.37 -8.70
C ASN A 167 -2.03 -2.85 -8.98
N GLU A 168 -1.37 -3.52 -8.04
CA GLU A 168 -1.03 -4.95 -8.09
C GLU A 168 -0.51 -5.39 -9.47
N ILE A 169 0.52 -4.67 -9.96
CA ILE A 169 1.04 -4.80 -11.31
C ILE A 169 1.99 -6.00 -11.45
N ASN A 170 1.71 -7.11 -10.76
CA ASN A 170 2.59 -8.27 -10.60
C ASN A 170 3.18 -8.71 -11.94
N VAL A 171 2.44 -8.67 -13.04
CA VAL A 171 2.95 -8.99 -14.40
C VAL A 171 2.74 -7.85 -15.41
N GLY A 172 2.76 -6.61 -14.93
CA GLY A 172 2.67 -5.38 -15.72
C GLY A 172 1.34 -4.64 -15.59
N MET A 173 1.14 -3.61 -16.41
CA MET A 173 -0.06 -2.77 -16.46
C MET A 173 -0.45 -2.49 -17.92
N LEU A 174 -1.66 -2.00 -18.20
CA LEU A 174 -2.09 -1.61 -19.55
C LEU A 174 -1.85 -2.72 -20.60
N TRP A 175 -2.38 -3.91 -20.32
CA TRP A 175 -2.18 -5.09 -21.15
C TRP A 175 -2.83 -4.96 -22.54
N ASN A 176 -2.24 -5.53 -23.59
CA ASN A 176 -1.01 -6.35 -23.57
C ASN A 176 0.29 -5.55 -23.76
N ASP A 177 0.21 -4.26 -24.09
CA ASP A 177 1.39 -3.45 -24.42
C ASP A 177 2.36 -3.31 -23.24
N GLY A 178 1.86 -3.10 -22.02
CA GLY A 178 2.67 -3.01 -20.81
C GLY A 178 2.78 -4.31 -20.00
N LYS A 179 2.36 -5.45 -20.57
CA LYS A 179 2.49 -6.76 -19.92
C LYS A 179 3.94 -7.24 -19.95
N VAL A 180 4.43 -7.82 -18.87
CA VAL A 180 5.74 -8.48 -18.85
C VAL A 180 5.58 -9.88 -19.44
N VAL A 181 6.25 -10.13 -20.57
CA VAL A 181 6.26 -11.42 -21.27
C VAL A 181 7.71 -11.84 -21.49
N ASN A 182 8.01 -13.13 -21.28
CA ASN A 182 9.37 -13.68 -21.43
C ASN A 182 10.44 -12.93 -20.63
N ASN A 183 10.09 -12.47 -19.42
CA ASN A 183 10.95 -11.65 -18.55
C ASN A 183 11.38 -10.29 -19.16
N ASP A 184 10.68 -9.80 -20.19
CA ASP A 184 10.97 -8.49 -20.75
C ASP A 184 10.18 -7.38 -20.04
N PHE A 185 10.88 -6.65 -19.17
CA PHE A 185 10.34 -5.51 -18.43
C PHE A 185 10.38 -4.19 -19.21
N THR A 186 10.82 -4.18 -20.48
CA THR A 186 11.06 -2.94 -21.25
C THR A 186 9.83 -2.05 -21.29
N ASN A 187 8.69 -2.58 -21.77
CA ASN A 187 7.49 -1.78 -21.94
C ASN A 187 6.88 -1.31 -20.62
N LEU A 188 6.78 -2.20 -19.64
CA LEU A 188 6.35 -1.82 -18.29
C LEU A 188 7.22 -0.68 -17.74
N SER A 189 8.53 -0.79 -17.87
CA SER A 189 9.47 0.21 -17.35
C SER A 189 9.35 1.56 -18.03
N LEU A 190 9.01 1.60 -19.31
CA LEU A 190 8.70 2.85 -20.01
C LEU A 190 7.49 3.54 -19.37
N LEU A 191 6.43 2.80 -19.07
CA LEU A 191 5.21 3.33 -18.45
C LEU A 191 5.46 3.81 -17.01
N LEU A 192 6.14 3.01 -16.19
CA LEU A 192 6.44 3.37 -14.80
C LEU A 192 7.30 4.64 -14.69
N LYS A 193 8.27 4.81 -15.60
CA LYS A 193 9.07 6.05 -15.69
C LYS A 193 8.19 7.27 -15.99
N GLN A 194 7.18 7.13 -16.85
CA GLN A 194 6.27 8.23 -17.16
C GLN A 194 5.39 8.61 -15.97
N GLY A 195 4.86 7.62 -15.23
CA GLY A 195 4.12 7.88 -13.99
C GLY A 195 4.98 8.58 -12.93
N TYR A 196 6.21 8.11 -12.72
CA TYR A 196 7.18 8.76 -11.83
C TYR A 196 7.48 10.20 -12.27
N ASN A 197 7.84 10.41 -13.54
CA ASN A 197 8.22 11.72 -14.06
C ASN A 197 7.06 12.72 -13.97
N ALA A 198 5.83 12.31 -14.31
CA ALA A 198 4.65 13.15 -14.18
C ALA A 198 4.39 13.56 -12.73
N THR A 199 4.57 12.62 -11.79
CA THR A 199 4.46 12.91 -10.36
C THR A 199 5.47 13.96 -9.93
N LYS A 200 6.75 13.76 -10.28
CA LYS A 200 7.82 14.71 -9.90
C LYS A 200 7.67 16.07 -10.59
N ALA A 201 7.13 16.11 -11.80
CA ALA A 201 6.82 17.35 -12.51
C ALA A 201 5.69 18.14 -11.84
N CYS A 202 4.66 17.45 -11.33
CA CYS A 202 3.59 18.08 -10.54
C CYS A 202 4.11 18.58 -9.18
N ASN A 203 4.80 17.72 -8.43
CA ASN A 203 5.36 18.02 -7.13
C ASN A 203 6.52 17.08 -6.79
N SER A 204 7.75 17.60 -6.72
CA SER A 204 8.95 16.80 -6.48
C SER A 204 8.97 16.09 -5.12
N GLY A 205 8.26 16.64 -4.13
CA GLY A 205 8.13 16.06 -2.79
C GLY A 205 7.17 14.87 -2.67
N THR A 206 6.26 14.68 -3.63
CA THR A 206 5.30 13.57 -3.60
C THR A 206 6.02 12.24 -3.79
N GLN A 207 5.81 11.29 -2.88
CA GLN A 207 6.45 9.98 -2.93
C GLN A 207 5.79 9.09 -4.00
N VAL A 208 6.59 8.33 -4.74
CA VAL A 208 6.12 7.40 -5.78
C VAL A 208 6.24 5.96 -5.29
N ILE A 209 5.11 5.26 -5.24
CA ILE A 209 4.97 3.87 -4.84
C ILE A 209 4.79 2.98 -6.08
N ILE A 210 5.46 1.83 -6.06
CA ILE A 210 5.19 0.71 -6.98
C ILE A 210 4.66 -0.45 -6.15
N HIS A 211 3.57 -1.06 -6.58
CA HIS A 211 2.78 -2.00 -5.78
C HIS A 211 2.60 -3.36 -6.47
N THR A 212 2.91 -4.45 -5.77
CA THR A 212 2.57 -5.83 -6.19
C THR A 212 1.91 -6.63 -5.07
N ALA A 213 1.15 -7.67 -5.42
CA ALA A 213 0.56 -8.62 -4.49
C ALA A 213 1.49 -9.79 -4.12
N ASP A 214 2.81 -9.56 -4.05
CA ASP A 214 3.82 -10.63 -3.92
C ASP A 214 4.35 -10.82 -2.48
N ALA A 215 3.56 -10.48 -1.45
CA ALA A 215 3.98 -10.66 -0.05
C ALA A 215 4.13 -12.14 0.38
N ASP A 216 3.72 -13.06 -0.49
CA ASP A 216 3.76 -14.51 -0.32
C ASP A 216 5.11 -15.13 -0.71
N SER A 217 5.86 -14.47 -1.59
CA SER A 217 7.01 -15.05 -2.29
C SER A 217 8.14 -14.06 -2.53
N ASP A 218 9.27 -14.28 -1.84
CA ASP A 218 10.55 -13.61 -2.13
C ASP A 218 10.91 -13.71 -3.61
N ALA A 219 10.67 -14.87 -4.23
CA ALA A 219 11.03 -15.09 -5.63
C ALA A 219 10.22 -14.22 -6.58
N ASN A 220 8.90 -14.08 -6.34
CA ASN A 220 8.02 -13.25 -7.17
C ASN A 220 8.35 -11.77 -6.97
N ALA A 221 8.47 -11.33 -5.71
CA ALA A 221 8.84 -9.96 -5.39
C ALA A 221 10.23 -9.61 -5.98
N ARG A 222 11.23 -10.49 -5.85
CA ARG A 222 12.55 -10.29 -6.47
C ARG A 222 12.45 -10.21 -7.97
N TRP A 223 11.78 -11.16 -8.62
CA TRP A 223 11.64 -11.18 -10.07
C TRP A 223 11.08 -9.86 -10.61
N PHE A 224 10.02 -9.34 -9.98
CA PHE A 224 9.41 -8.08 -10.40
C PHE A 224 10.33 -6.88 -10.13
N TYR A 225 10.78 -6.70 -8.88
CA TYR A 225 11.52 -5.50 -8.49
C TYR A 225 12.95 -5.48 -9.05
N ASP A 226 13.62 -6.62 -9.20
CA ASP A 226 14.90 -6.72 -9.92
C ASP A 226 14.69 -6.40 -11.41
N GLY A 227 13.57 -6.83 -12.00
CA GLY A 227 13.19 -6.56 -13.39
C GLY A 227 13.07 -5.06 -13.69
N ILE A 228 12.28 -4.33 -12.90
CA ILE A 228 12.12 -2.88 -13.09
C ILE A 228 13.42 -2.11 -12.73
N ARG A 229 14.17 -2.58 -11.74
CA ARG A 229 15.47 -2.00 -11.36
C ARG A 229 16.49 -2.12 -12.48
N ALA A 230 16.59 -3.28 -13.12
CA ALA A 230 17.50 -3.54 -14.23
C ALA A 230 17.22 -2.63 -15.44
N LYS A 231 15.97 -2.17 -15.59
CA LYS A 231 15.57 -1.19 -16.61
C LYS A 231 15.67 0.26 -16.14
N GLY A 232 16.16 0.50 -14.91
CA GLY A 232 16.37 1.83 -14.35
C GLY A 232 15.08 2.58 -14.03
N VAL A 233 14.01 1.89 -13.65
CA VAL A 233 12.80 2.54 -13.14
C VAL A 233 13.11 3.19 -11.79
N PRO A 234 12.82 4.49 -11.61
CA PRO A 234 12.87 5.13 -10.30
C PRO A 234 11.55 4.92 -9.53
N TRP A 235 11.64 4.71 -8.22
CA TRP A 235 10.52 4.74 -7.28
C TRP A 235 11.04 5.03 -5.88
N ASP A 236 10.17 5.51 -4.99
CA ASP A 236 10.55 5.92 -3.64
C ASP A 236 10.24 4.84 -2.60
N ILE A 237 9.06 4.20 -2.72
CA ILE A 237 8.54 3.25 -1.72
C ILE A 237 8.07 1.96 -2.42
N THR A 238 8.46 0.81 -1.86
CA THR A 238 7.98 -0.52 -2.30
C THR A 238 6.65 -0.85 -1.60
N GLY A 239 5.61 -1.12 -2.37
CA GLY A 239 4.28 -1.49 -1.89
C GLY A 239 4.01 -2.98 -2.04
N LEU A 240 3.36 -3.58 -1.05
CA LEU A 240 2.91 -4.97 -1.06
C LEU A 240 1.44 -5.08 -0.63
N SER A 241 0.66 -5.97 -1.23
CA SER A 241 -0.61 -6.44 -0.63
C SER A 241 -0.34 -7.61 0.31
N TYR A 242 -0.95 -7.63 1.49
CA TYR A 242 -0.92 -8.78 2.39
C TYR A 242 -2.30 -9.13 2.93
N TYR A 243 -2.81 -10.26 2.46
CA TYR A 243 -4.02 -10.89 2.92
C TYR A 243 -3.66 -12.29 3.36
N CYS A 244 -3.72 -12.61 4.65
CA CYS A 244 -3.21 -13.90 5.15
C CYS A 244 -3.94 -15.13 4.56
N MET A 245 -5.12 -14.93 3.97
CA MET A 245 -5.91 -15.97 3.29
C MET A 245 -5.25 -16.44 1.98
N TRP A 246 -4.39 -15.59 1.39
CA TRP A 246 -3.76 -15.84 0.09
C TRP A 246 -2.23 -15.73 0.15
N HIS A 247 -1.70 -14.81 0.97
CA HIS A 247 -0.30 -14.39 0.90
C HIS A 247 0.62 -15.04 1.95
N GLY A 248 0.24 -16.22 2.43
CA GLY A 248 1.06 -17.00 3.37
C GLY A 248 1.09 -16.43 4.80
N THR A 249 2.04 -16.93 5.59
CA THR A 249 2.11 -16.66 7.03
C THR A 249 2.71 -15.29 7.35
N LEU A 250 2.55 -14.81 8.58
CA LEU A 250 3.26 -13.61 9.06
C LEU A 250 4.79 -13.77 9.01
N ALA A 251 5.31 -15.01 9.14
CA ALA A 251 6.73 -15.27 8.96
C ALA A 251 7.17 -15.06 7.50
N ASN A 252 6.33 -15.47 6.53
CA ASN A 252 6.56 -15.16 5.11
C ASN A 252 6.56 -13.65 4.89
N LEU A 253 5.54 -12.95 5.38
CA LEU A 253 5.45 -11.48 5.30
C LEU A 253 6.71 -10.79 5.84
N SER A 254 7.15 -11.18 7.04
CA SER A 254 8.36 -10.62 7.65
C SER A 254 9.59 -10.84 6.77
N THR A 255 9.72 -12.03 6.17
CA THR A 255 10.84 -12.37 5.29
C THR A 255 10.84 -11.52 4.03
N VAL A 256 9.70 -11.42 3.34
CA VAL A 256 9.56 -10.64 2.10
C VAL A 256 9.84 -9.15 2.36
N ILE A 257 9.27 -8.56 3.42
CA ILE A 257 9.52 -7.15 3.77
C ILE A 257 11.02 -6.93 4.02
N ASN A 258 11.66 -7.80 4.80
CA ASN A 258 13.08 -7.68 5.10
C ASN A 258 13.93 -7.79 3.82
N ASP A 259 13.61 -8.72 2.92
CA ASP A 259 14.33 -8.90 1.66
C ASP A 259 14.22 -7.68 0.75
N VAL A 260 13.01 -7.26 0.39
CA VAL A 260 12.84 -6.15 -0.55
C VAL A 260 13.39 -4.84 0.01
N ARG A 261 13.22 -4.58 1.32
CA ARG A 261 13.78 -3.39 1.97
C ARG A 261 15.31 -3.38 1.89
N THR A 262 15.97 -4.48 2.26
CA THR A 262 17.43 -4.55 2.30
C THR A 262 18.06 -4.58 0.91
N ARG A 263 17.45 -5.32 -0.03
CA ARG A 263 17.91 -5.46 -1.41
C ARG A 263 17.80 -4.18 -2.22
N TYR A 264 16.69 -3.45 -2.08
CA TYR A 264 16.43 -2.24 -2.88
C TYR A 264 16.77 -0.94 -2.13
N GLY A 265 17.00 -1.00 -0.82
CA GLY A 265 17.34 0.18 -0.01
C GLY A 265 16.21 1.20 0.06
N LYS A 266 14.95 0.73 -0.02
CA LYS A 266 13.75 1.56 -0.07
C LYS A 266 12.80 1.23 1.09
N PRO A 267 12.06 2.22 1.62
CA PRO A 267 10.98 1.95 2.56
C PRO A 267 9.93 1.02 1.96
N VAL A 268 9.28 0.24 2.82
CA VAL A 268 8.23 -0.70 2.44
C VAL A 268 6.93 -0.31 3.11
N ILE A 269 5.81 -0.45 2.41
CA ILE A 269 4.47 -0.37 2.98
C ILE A 269 3.67 -1.62 2.62
N LEU A 270 2.70 -1.96 3.48
CA LEU A 270 1.57 -2.79 3.07
C LEU A 270 0.49 -1.86 2.53
N ALA A 271 0.32 -1.82 1.21
CA ALA A 271 -0.65 -0.95 0.54
C ALA A 271 -2.09 -1.47 0.72
N GLU A 272 -2.24 -2.78 0.94
CA GLU A 272 -3.53 -3.38 1.24
C GLU A 272 -3.41 -4.52 2.26
N THR A 273 -4.36 -4.57 3.19
CA THR A 273 -4.64 -5.71 4.06
C THR A 273 -6.05 -5.56 4.63
N ALA A 274 -6.73 -6.65 4.93
CA ALA A 274 -8.01 -6.66 5.64
C ALA A 274 -8.26 -8.04 6.24
N TYR A 275 -9.25 -8.13 7.13
CA TYR A 275 -9.63 -9.39 7.75
C TYR A 275 -11.12 -9.41 8.11
N PRO A 276 -11.83 -10.54 7.95
CA PRO A 276 -13.26 -10.55 8.25
C PRO A 276 -13.56 -10.49 9.75
N PHE A 277 -14.58 -9.71 10.12
CA PHE A 277 -15.15 -9.71 11.47
C PHE A 277 -16.30 -10.73 11.62
N THR A 278 -16.74 -11.35 10.54
CA THR A 278 -17.80 -12.38 10.52
C THR A 278 -17.67 -13.27 9.28
N ALA A 279 -18.18 -14.50 9.35
CA ALA A 279 -18.35 -15.36 8.17
C ALA A 279 -19.73 -15.20 7.49
N ALA A 280 -20.61 -14.40 8.10
CA ALA A 280 -21.94 -14.14 7.57
C ALA A 280 -21.89 -13.22 6.34
N ASN A 281 -22.95 -13.26 5.54
CA ASN A 281 -23.14 -12.45 4.35
C ASN A 281 -24.24 -11.43 4.59
N ALA A 282 -24.01 -10.15 4.28
CA ALA A 282 -24.99 -9.10 4.56
C ALA A 282 -26.12 -9.05 3.54
N ASP A 283 -25.80 -9.33 2.27
CA ASP A 283 -26.72 -9.19 1.16
C ASP A 283 -26.79 -10.46 0.29
N SER A 284 -27.17 -10.34 -0.98
CA SER A 284 -27.27 -11.49 -1.91
C SER A 284 -25.98 -11.78 -2.68
N GLU A 285 -24.99 -10.90 -2.63
CA GLU A 285 -23.70 -11.07 -3.28
C GLU A 285 -22.78 -11.86 -2.34
N ALA A 286 -22.12 -12.90 -2.84
CA ALA A 286 -21.25 -13.69 -1.99
C ALA A 286 -19.97 -12.92 -1.61
N ASN A 287 -19.68 -12.83 -0.31
CA ASN A 287 -18.42 -12.30 0.19
C ASN A 287 -17.21 -13.06 -0.39
N ALA A 288 -16.13 -12.30 -0.67
CA ALA A 288 -14.87 -12.84 -1.18
C ALA A 288 -14.24 -13.86 -0.21
N ILE A 289 -14.49 -13.70 1.10
CA ILE A 289 -14.04 -14.60 2.16
C ILE A 289 -15.24 -14.99 3.02
N ASN A 290 -15.51 -16.29 3.15
CA ASN A 290 -16.66 -16.83 3.88
C ASN A 290 -16.29 -17.84 4.99
N GLY A 291 -14.99 -18.01 5.26
CA GLY A 291 -14.51 -18.91 6.32
C GLY A 291 -14.69 -18.33 7.72
N SER A 292 -14.99 -19.19 8.71
CA SER A 292 -15.10 -18.80 10.13
C SER A 292 -13.76 -18.60 10.84
N ALA A 293 -12.67 -19.07 10.26
CA ALA A 293 -11.29 -18.77 10.66
C ALA A 293 -10.36 -18.84 9.43
N PRO A 294 -10.41 -17.84 8.53
CA PRO A 294 -9.67 -17.88 7.27
C PRO A 294 -8.15 -17.99 7.42
N CYS A 295 -7.62 -17.62 8.59
CA CYS A 295 -6.21 -17.73 8.93
C CYS A 295 -6.07 -18.33 10.33
N SER A 296 -5.09 -19.23 10.49
CA SER A 296 -4.85 -19.90 11.77
C SER A 296 -4.63 -18.91 12.91
N GLY A 297 -5.31 -19.13 14.03
CA GLY A 297 -5.21 -18.29 15.23
C GLY A 297 -6.14 -17.05 15.24
N TYR A 298 -6.88 -16.79 14.17
CA TYR A 298 -7.77 -15.63 14.06
C TYR A 298 -9.18 -16.07 13.63
N PRO A 299 -10.16 -16.19 14.55
CA PRO A 299 -11.54 -16.45 14.15
C PRO A 299 -12.17 -15.21 13.52
N ALA A 300 -13.05 -15.37 12.52
CA ALA A 300 -13.81 -14.29 11.90
C ALA A 300 -14.84 -13.71 12.89
N THR A 301 -14.34 -12.83 13.75
CA THR A 301 -15.02 -12.15 14.86
C THR A 301 -14.41 -10.76 15.00
N TRP A 302 -15.10 -9.82 15.64
CA TRP A 302 -14.52 -8.50 15.96
C TRP A 302 -13.15 -8.58 16.65
N GLN A 303 -13.00 -9.50 17.62
CA GLN A 303 -11.73 -9.70 18.32
C GLN A 303 -10.67 -10.33 17.42
N GLY A 304 -11.03 -11.32 16.61
CA GLY A 304 -10.08 -11.96 15.69
C GLY A 304 -9.61 -11.03 14.57
N GLN A 305 -10.49 -10.19 14.03
CA GLN A 305 -10.13 -9.10 13.11
C GLN A 305 -9.12 -8.13 13.74
N ALA A 306 -9.39 -7.67 14.96
CA ALA A 306 -8.47 -6.79 15.69
C ALA A 306 -7.12 -7.45 15.97
N SER A 307 -7.14 -8.71 16.42
CA SER A 307 -5.93 -9.49 16.69
C SER A 307 -5.11 -9.73 15.42
N ASN A 308 -5.76 -10.03 14.29
CA ASN A 308 -5.09 -10.22 13.00
C ASN A 308 -4.43 -8.92 12.54
N PHE A 309 -5.18 -7.81 12.51
CA PHE A 309 -4.65 -6.53 12.07
C PHE A 309 -3.52 -6.02 12.98
N THR A 310 -3.61 -6.26 14.29
CA THR A 310 -2.52 -5.98 15.24
C THR A 310 -1.27 -6.82 14.92
N ALA A 311 -1.44 -8.11 14.63
CA ALA A 311 -0.33 -8.99 14.30
C ALA A 311 0.34 -8.63 12.96
N VAL A 312 -0.44 -8.23 11.95
CA VAL A 312 0.06 -7.71 10.66
C VAL A 312 0.88 -6.43 10.90
N GLN A 313 0.34 -5.45 11.63
CA GLN A 313 1.06 -4.22 11.96
C GLN A 313 2.36 -4.51 12.71
N ASN A 314 2.33 -5.38 13.73
CA ASN A 314 3.51 -5.76 14.51
C ASN A 314 4.57 -6.47 13.67
N THR A 315 4.15 -7.36 12.78
CA THR A 315 5.04 -8.08 11.86
C THR A 315 5.69 -7.10 10.89
N ALA A 316 4.90 -6.24 10.25
CA ALA A 316 5.38 -5.23 9.33
C ALA A 316 6.36 -4.26 10.01
N ARG A 317 6.02 -3.79 11.22
CA ARG A 317 6.85 -2.91 12.03
C ARG A 317 8.18 -3.56 12.42
N THR A 318 8.15 -4.81 12.87
CA THR A 318 9.35 -5.56 13.27
C THR A 318 10.25 -5.82 12.07
N ALA A 319 9.66 -6.13 10.91
CA ALA A 319 10.37 -6.24 9.64
C ALA A 319 10.73 -4.87 9.03
N GLY A 320 10.40 -3.77 9.72
CA GLY A 320 10.66 -2.37 9.42
C GLY A 320 10.10 -1.83 8.10
N ALA A 321 8.88 -2.25 7.77
CA ALA A 321 7.99 -1.43 6.96
C ALA A 321 7.62 -0.13 7.70
N ILE A 322 7.26 0.90 6.93
CA ILE A 322 6.90 2.23 7.45
C ILE A 322 5.39 2.50 7.39
N GLY A 323 4.61 1.58 6.85
CA GLY A 323 3.18 1.79 6.59
C GLY A 323 2.35 0.53 6.48
N VAL A 324 1.10 0.60 6.93
CA VAL A 324 0.07 -0.43 6.76
C VAL A 324 -1.26 0.26 6.44
N PHE A 325 -1.88 -0.17 5.35
CA PHE A 325 -3.14 0.37 4.83
C PHE A 325 -4.24 -0.70 4.90
N TYR A 326 -5.30 -0.41 5.66
CA TYR A 326 -6.49 -1.28 5.69
C TYR A 326 -7.34 -1.05 4.44
N TRP A 327 -7.67 -2.09 3.69
CA TRP A 327 -8.46 -1.95 2.46
C TRP A 327 -9.96 -1.95 2.75
N GLU A 328 -10.63 -0.88 2.34
CA GLU A 328 -12.10 -0.68 2.39
C GLU A 328 -12.71 -0.93 3.78
N PRO A 329 -12.28 -0.24 4.85
CA PRO A 329 -12.86 -0.42 6.16
C PRO A 329 -14.31 0.09 6.25
N THR A 330 -14.74 0.96 5.33
CA THR A 330 -16.05 1.67 5.37
C THR A 330 -17.12 1.08 4.46
N TRP A 331 -16.77 0.09 3.64
CA TRP A 331 -17.63 -0.46 2.59
C TRP A 331 -18.54 -1.57 3.11
N TYR A 332 -19.45 -1.24 4.03
CA TYR A 332 -20.44 -2.23 4.47
C TYR A 332 -21.61 -2.26 3.49
N ALA A 333 -22.32 -3.39 3.43
CA ALA A 333 -23.37 -3.61 2.45
C ALA A 333 -24.47 -2.54 2.51
N ILE A 334 -24.61 -1.82 1.40
CA ILE A 334 -25.65 -0.81 1.18
C ILE A 334 -26.23 -1.07 -0.21
N LYS A 335 -27.55 -1.14 -0.31
CA LYS A 335 -28.23 -1.35 -1.60
C LYS A 335 -27.79 -0.30 -2.63
N GLY A 336 -27.25 -0.77 -3.75
CA GLY A 336 -26.76 0.06 -4.84
C GLY A 336 -25.30 0.54 -4.71
N ASN A 337 -24.55 -0.06 -3.78
CA ASN A 337 -23.12 0.16 -3.57
C ASN A 337 -22.30 -1.11 -3.88
N GLY A 338 -22.58 -1.72 -5.03
CA GLY A 338 -22.02 -3.02 -5.37
C GLY A 338 -20.56 -2.98 -5.83
N TRP A 339 -19.93 -4.14 -5.88
CA TRP A 339 -18.51 -4.26 -6.24
C TRP A 339 -18.20 -4.05 -7.73
N ALA A 340 -19.14 -4.35 -8.62
CA ALA A 340 -18.92 -4.30 -10.06
C ALA A 340 -19.25 -2.90 -10.61
N PRO A 341 -18.27 -2.10 -11.08
CA PRO A 341 -18.55 -0.74 -11.55
C PRO A 341 -19.48 -0.68 -12.77
N GLU A 342 -19.51 -1.71 -13.60
CA GLU A 342 -20.40 -1.83 -14.76
C GLU A 342 -21.87 -2.09 -14.37
N ASN A 343 -22.11 -2.59 -13.16
CA ASN A 343 -23.45 -2.84 -12.61
C ASN A 343 -23.53 -2.47 -11.11
N ILE A 344 -22.96 -1.32 -10.74
CA ILE A 344 -22.79 -0.92 -9.32
C ILE A 344 -24.11 -0.87 -8.55
N ASN A 345 -25.22 -0.61 -9.25
CA ASN A 345 -26.56 -0.57 -8.66
C ASN A 345 -27.21 -1.95 -8.49
N GLY A 346 -26.77 -2.93 -9.28
CA GLY A 346 -27.41 -4.25 -9.40
C GLY A 346 -26.62 -5.39 -8.75
N THR A 347 -25.33 -5.21 -8.45
CA THR A 347 -24.56 -6.16 -7.63
C THR A 347 -24.59 -5.76 -6.15
N GLY A 348 -24.37 -6.73 -5.27
CA GLY A 348 -24.12 -6.45 -3.85
C GLY A 348 -22.63 -6.22 -3.58
N ASP A 349 -22.27 -6.29 -2.32
CA ASP A 349 -20.93 -6.03 -1.81
C ASP A 349 -20.19 -7.35 -1.49
N GLN A 350 -19.04 -7.57 -2.12
CA GLN A 350 -18.21 -8.76 -1.86
C GLN A 350 -17.29 -8.60 -0.64
N TRP A 351 -17.32 -7.45 0.02
CA TRP A 351 -16.38 -7.08 1.08
C TRP A 351 -17.06 -6.74 2.40
N ASP A 352 -18.37 -6.88 2.50
CA ASP A 352 -19.17 -6.36 3.62
C ASP A 352 -18.72 -6.89 4.98
N ASN A 353 -18.16 -8.12 5.01
CA ASN A 353 -17.72 -8.79 6.22
C ASN A 353 -16.26 -8.50 6.59
N MET A 354 -15.51 -7.80 5.74
CA MET A 354 -14.10 -7.41 5.93
C MET A 354 -13.92 -5.94 6.29
N THR A 355 -15.01 -5.21 6.44
CA THR A 355 -15.02 -3.82 6.91
C THR A 355 -14.66 -3.70 8.39
N LEU A 356 -14.36 -2.48 8.83
CA LEU A 356 -14.22 -2.17 10.25
C LEU A 356 -15.53 -1.69 10.88
N PHE A 357 -16.59 -1.50 10.09
CA PHE A 357 -17.90 -1.11 10.57
C PHE A 357 -18.89 -2.25 10.33
N ASP A 358 -19.70 -2.62 11.31
CA ASP A 358 -20.77 -3.59 11.04
C ASP A 358 -21.81 -3.02 10.05
N TRP A 359 -22.75 -3.87 9.66
CA TRP A 359 -23.79 -3.51 8.68
C TRP A 359 -24.80 -2.48 9.19
N THR A 360 -24.68 -2.04 10.45
CA THR A 360 -25.43 -0.90 11.00
C THR A 360 -24.58 0.37 11.12
N GLY A 361 -23.31 0.30 10.73
CA GLY A 361 -22.36 1.40 10.72
C GLY A 361 -21.58 1.60 12.02
N HIS A 362 -21.58 0.65 12.97
CA HIS A 362 -20.79 0.78 14.20
C HIS A 362 -19.37 0.26 14.00
N ILE A 363 -18.36 1.02 14.42
CA ILE A 363 -16.94 0.62 14.28
C ILE A 363 -16.55 -0.52 15.23
N ASN A 364 -15.57 -1.36 14.82
CA ASN A 364 -14.88 -2.30 15.69
C ASN A 364 -14.22 -1.57 16.86
N PRO A 365 -14.68 -1.75 18.11
CA PRO A 365 -14.07 -1.07 19.23
C PRO A 365 -12.64 -1.56 19.53
N ASN A 366 -12.22 -2.70 18.97
CA ASN A 366 -10.94 -3.35 19.26
C ASN A 366 -9.84 -3.04 18.23
N VAL A 367 -10.18 -2.48 17.07
CA VAL A 367 -9.19 -2.16 16.02
C VAL A 367 -8.56 -0.79 16.27
N ARG A 368 -7.23 -0.73 16.22
CA ARG A 368 -6.45 0.51 16.31
C ARG A 368 -5.30 0.47 15.32
N TRP A 369 -4.96 1.62 14.76
CA TRP A 369 -3.67 1.83 14.14
C TRP A 369 -2.66 2.22 15.22
N THR A 370 -1.51 1.55 15.21
CA THR A 370 -0.45 1.77 16.21
C THR A 370 0.81 2.32 15.53
N PRO A 371 1.48 3.33 16.09
CA PRO A 371 2.75 3.83 15.57
C PRO A 371 3.81 2.73 15.55
#